data_AF-A0A0H5CP26-F1
#
_entry.id   AF-A0A0H5CP26-F1
#
_cell.length_a   1.000
_cell.length_b   1.000
_cell.length_c   1.000
_cell.angle_alpha   90.00
_cell.angle_beta   90.00
_cell.angle_gamma   90.00
#
_symmetry.space_group_name_H-M   'P 1'
#
loop_
_entity.id
_entity.type
_entity.pdbx_description
1 polymer ?
#
loop_
_entity_poly.entity_id
_entity_poly.type
_entity_poly.pdbx_seq_one_letter_code
_entity_poly.pdbx_strand_id
1 'polypeptide(L)'
;MSARAPRSVVWTAVISGLVTAASLIGAAVLNARSNPMSALPTTTQSAPTSTPAVGVTGCLREPCQVLSTTTVGGTFVELIADAGATSGRLRIGGPSSSQVIETTVTELGVTLSPTSLQCVPGSASACLIRGAGPGGTTGQVVVGRSDKWRAQDRPFLSAAGVLMLGNLVSDSSPEVIAVQHDCRANQVCANRPVYAQVFDLGGQEIGCTKTYSKVEQIPGYPQITFPAALLRDCP
;
A
#
# COMPACT_ATOMS: atom_id res chain seq x y z
N MET A 1 15.73 -25.19 -60.15
CA MET A 1 16.05 -25.92 -58.90
C MET A 1 14.96 -25.62 -57.89
N SER A 2 14.03 -26.54 -57.67
CA SER A 2 12.92 -26.34 -56.72
C SER A 2 13.30 -26.89 -55.35
N ALA A 3 13.52 -26.01 -54.37
CA ALA A 3 13.78 -26.41 -53.00
C ALA A 3 12.47 -26.89 -52.35
N ARG A 4 12.42 -28.17 -51.95
CA ARG A 4 11.33 -28.71 -51.13
C ARG A 4 11.53 -28.23 -49.69
N ALA A 5 10.53 -27.52 -49.16
CA ALA A 5 10.53 -27.15 -47.75
C ALA A 5 10.56 -28.39 -46.85
N PRO A 6 11.34 -28.39 -45.75
CA PRO A 6 11.37 -29.48 -44.79
C PRO A 6 9.99 -29.74 -44.20
N ARG A 7 9.61 -31.02 -44.08
CA ARG A 7 8.29 -31.43 -43.56
C ARG A 7 7.97 -30.86 -42.17
N SER A 8 9.00 -30.58 -41.35
CA SER A 8 8.85 -29.93 -40.05
C SER A 8 8.29 -28.51 -40.15
N VAL A 9 8.75 -27.72 -41.12
CA VAL A 9 8.28 -26.34 -41.35
C VAL A 9 6.83 -26.32 -41.80
N VAL A 10 6.43 -27.28 -42.62
CA VAL A 10 5.03 -27.43 -43.06
C VAL A 10 4.13 -27.76 -41.87
N TRP A 11 4.55 -28.65 -40.97
CA TRP A 11 3.78 -28.99 -39.78
C TRP A 11 3.62 -27.82 -38.81
N THR A 12 4.68 -27.06 -38.55
CA THR A 12 4.59 -25.88 -37.66
C THR A 12 3.66 -24.82 -38.22
N ALA A 13 3.72 -24.55 -39.53
CA ALA A 13 2.83 -23.59 -40.19
C ALA A 13 1.35 -24.03 -40.11
N VAL A 14 1.07 -25.33 -40.30
CA VAL A 14 -0.29 -25.88 -40.18
C VAL A 14 -0.81 -25.77 -38.75
N ILE A 15 0.01 -26.09 -37.74
CA ILE A 15 -0.39 -25.99 -36.33
C ILE A 15 -0.66 -24.54 -35.93
N SER A 16 0.20 -23.59 -36.31
CA SER A 16 -0.03 -22.15 -36.05
C SER A 16 -1.29 -21.62 -36.75
N GLY A 17 -1.57 -22.09 -37.97
CA GLY A 17 -2.83 -21.78 -38.67
C GLY A 17 -4.07 -22.32 -37.96
N LEU A 18 -4.01 -23.53 -37.42
CA LEU A 18 -5.12 -24.13 -36.67
C LEU A 18 -5.39 -23.41 -35.34
N VAL A 19 -4.35 -23.02 -34.62
CA VAL A 19 -4.48 -22.29 -33.35
C VAL A 19 -5.13 -20.90 -33.55
N THR A 20 -4.75 -20.20 -34.62
CA THR A 20 -5.33 -18.88 -34.94
C THR A 20 -6.77 -18.97 -35.45
N ALA A 21 -7.14 -20.02 -36.19
CA ALA A 21 -8.53 -20.26 -36.56
C ALA A 21 -9.41 -20.60 -35.35
N ALA A 22 -8.90 -21.40 -34.41
CA ALA A 22 -9.64 -21.78 -33.21
C ALA A 22 -9.94 -20.59 -32.29
N SER A 23 -9.04 -19.61 -32.19
CA SER A 23 -9.25 -18.41 -31.36
C SER A 23 -10.32 -17.47 -31.93
N LEU A 24 -10.40 -17.34 -33.26
CA LEU A 24 -11.41 -16.51 -33.93
C LEU A 24 -12.83 -17.10 -33.80
N ILE A 25 -12.96 -18.43 -33.81
CA ILE A 25 -14.26 -19.11 -33.65
C ILE A 25 -14.78 -18.95 -32.21
N GLY A 26 -13.91 -19.02 -31.20
CA GLY A 26 -14.29 -18.82 -29.79
C GLY A 26 -14.88 -17.42 -29.52
N ALA A 27 -14.30 -16.38 -30.12
CA ALA A 27 -14.76 -15.00 -29.96
C ALA A 27 -16.14 -14.75 -30.59
N ALA A 28 -16.44 -15.38 -31.74
CA ALA A 28 -17.72 -15.23 -32.42
C ALA A 28 -18.88 -15.91 -31.67
N VAL A 29 -18.63 -17.07 -31.05
CA VAL A 29 -19.66 -17.80 -30.27
C VAL A 29 -20.01 -17.06 -28.97
N LEU A 30 -19.06 -16.34 -28.38
CA LEU A 30 -19.30 -15.49 -27.21
C LEU A 30 -20.10 -14.23 -27.57
N ASN A 31 -19.83 -13.59 -28.71
CA ASN A 31 -20.57 -12.41 -29.16
C ASN A 31 -22.00 -12.72 -29.63
N ALA A 32 -22.25 -13.90 -30.20
CA ALA A 32 -23.59 -14.30 -30.63
C ALA A 32 -24.55 -14.61 -29.46
N ARG A 33 -24.03 -14.84 -28.24
CA ARG A 33 -24.84 -14.97 -27.01
C ARG A 33 -25.19 -13.63 -26.36
N SER A 34 -24.64 -12.51 -26.85
CA SER A 34 -24.75 -11.18 -26.24
C SER A 34 -25.92 -10.32 -26.74
N ASN A 35 -26.81 -10.85 -27.59
CA ASN A 35 -27.98 -10.10 -28.08
C ASN A 35 -29.27 -10.56 -27.40
N PRO A 36 -29.73 -9.94 -26.30
CA PRO A 36 -31.11 -10.04 -25.88
C PRO A 36 -31.96 -9.00 -26.63
N MET A 37 -32.94 -9.52 -27.36
CA MET A 37 -34.03 -8.80 -28.02
C MET A 37 -34.99 -8.21 -26.97
N SER A 38 -35.38 -6.95 -27.14
CA SER A 38 -36.38 -6.27 -26.29
C SER A 38 -37.75 -6.95 -26.30
N ALA A 39 -38.32 -7.19 -25.12
CA ALA A 39 -39.76 -7.26 -24.85
C ALA A 39 -40.05 -6.95 -23.35
N LEU A 40 -41.27 -6.47 -23.08
CA LEU A 40 -41.74 -5.53 -22.03
C LEU A 40 -42.03 -6.13 -20.62
N PRO A 41 -42.48 -5.35 -19.60
CA PRO A 41 -42.12 -5.51 -18.19
C PRO A 41 -43.01 -6.49 -17.43
N THR A 42 -42.42 -7.23 -16.49
CA THR A 42 -43.17 -7.88 -15.40
C THR A 42 -42.31 -7.90 -14.14
N THR A 43 -42.88 -7.32 -13.09
CA THR A 43 -42.47 -7.33 -11.70
C THR A 43 -42.31 -8.74 -11.13
N THR A 44 -41.08 -9.17 -10.86
CA THR A 44 -40.59 -9.82 -9.61
C THR A 44 -39.10 -10.13 -9.77
N GLN A 45 -38.27 -9.32 -9.11
CA GLN A 45 -36.81 -9.45 -9.14
C GLN A 45 -36.36 -10.50 -8.11
N SER A 46 -36.19 -11.75 -8.55
CA SER A 46 -35.34 -12.73 -7.88
C SER A 46 -33.94 -12.67 -8.51
N ALA A 47 -32.94 -12.43 -7.67
CA ALA A 47 -31.55 -12.20 -8.05
C ALA A 47 -30.90 -13.45 -8.67
N PRO A 48 -30.09 -13.30 -9.74
CA PRO A 48 -29.00 -14.20 -10.02
C PRO A 48 -27.70 -13.66 -9.40
N THR A 49 -27.03 -14.52 -8.64
CA THR A 49 -25.67 -14.36 -8.12
C THR A 49 -24.70 -14.18 -9.29
N SER A 50 -24.37 -12.94 -9.62
CA SER A 50 -23.20 -12.62 -10.44
C SER A 50 -21.98 -12.53 -9.53
N THR A 51 -21.02 -13.43 -9.72
CA THR A 51 -19.67 -13.32 -9.21
C THR A 51 -19.13 -11.92 -9.55
N PRO A 52 -18.68 -11.10 -8.57
CA PRO A 52 -18.25 -9.74 -8.88
C PRO A 52 -17.01 -9.77 -9.78
N ALA A 53 -17.06 -8.97 -10.84
CA ALA A 53 -15.88 -8.58 -11.60
C ALA A 53 -14.96 -7.73 -10.70
N VAL A 54 -13.65 -7.97 -10.75
CA VAL A 54 -12.65 -7.13 -10.05
C VAL A 54 -12.79 -5.70 -10.54
N GLY A 55 -13.50 -4.88 -9.76
CA GLY A 55 -13.79 -3.49 -10.09
C GLY A 55 -12.69 -2.54 -9.62
N VAL A 56 -12.93 -1.25 -9.81
CA VAL A 56 -12.18 -0.09 -9.26
C VAL A 56 -12.11 -0.07 -7.71
N THR A 57 -12.47 -1.19 -7.07
CA THR A 57 -12.87 -1.41 -5.68
C THR A 57 -11.75 -1.83 -4.72
N GLY A 58 -10.49 -1.90 -5.16
CA GLY A 58 -9.40 -1.52 -4.26
C GLY A 58 -8.68 -2.60 -3.44
N CYS A 59 -8.66 -3.88 -3.81
CA CYS A 59 -7.69 -4.84 -3.25
C CYS A 59 -7.39 -5.98 -4.24
N LEU A 60 -6.26 -6.69 -4.06
CA LEU A 60 -5.81 -7.75 -4.98
C LEU A 60 -6.66 -9.03 -4.88
N ARG A 61 -7.29 -9.26 -3.72
CA ARG A 61 -8.07 -10.47 -3.41
C ARG A 61 -9.40 -10.11 -2.78
N GLU A 62 -10.50 -10.54 -3.38
CA GLU A 62 -11.84 -10.29 -2.85
C GLU A 62 -12.20 -11.23 -1.68
N PRO A 63 -13.09 -10.80 -0.76
CA PRO A 63 -13.77 -9.50 -0.72
C PRO A 63 -12.87 -8.38 -0.18
N CYS A 64 -13.00 -7.18 -0.75
CA CYS A 64 -12.34 -5.98 -0.25
C CYS A 64 -13.14 -5.32 0.87
N GLN A 65 -12.42 -4.80 1.85
CA GLN A 65 -12.98 -4.01 2.95
C GLN A 65 -12.20 -2.71 3.12
N VAL A 66 -12.92 -1.63 3.40
CA VAL A 66 -12.31 -0.37 3.85
C VAL A 66 -11.96 -0.54 5.32
N LEU A 67 -10.66 -0.51 5.64
CA LEU A 67 -10.17 -0.60 7.02
C LEU A 67 -10.23 0.74 7.73
N SER A 68 -9.90 1.82 7.01
CA SER A 68 -9.80 3.16 7.59
C SER A 68 -10.08 4.22 6.54
N THR A 69 -10.66 5.33 6.98
CA THR A 69 -11.03 6.47 6.15
C THR A 69 -10.64 7.76 6.87
N THR A 70 -10.04 8.70 6.16
CA THR A 70 -9.66 10.00 6.70
C THR A 70 -9.64 11.10 5.63
N THR A 71 -9.49 12.35 6.06
CA THR A 71 -9.31 13.50 5.18
C THR A 71 -8.02 14.21 5.55
N VAL A 72 -7.15 14.46 4.57
CA VAL A 72 -5.85 15.11 4.75
C VAL A 72 -5.68 16.22 3.71
N GLY A 73 -5.50 17.46 4.18
CA GLY A 73 -5.40 18.63 3.29
C GLY A 73 -6.62 18.79 2.37
N GLY A 74 -7.82 18.44 2.83
CA GLY A 74 -9.04 18.44 2.02
C GLY A 74 -9.20 17.24 1.06
N THR A 75 -8.19 16.37 0.98
CA THR A 75 -8.22 15.15 0.15
C THR A 75 -8.71 13.96 0.98
N PHE A 76 -9.71 13.25 0.48
CA PHE A 76 -10.23 12.04 1.12
C PHE A 76 -9.31 10.84 0.84
N VAL A 77 -9.02 10.03 1.85
CA VAL A 77 -8.09 8.90 1.75
C VAL A 77 -8.67 7.67 2.46
N GLU A 78 -8.58 6.52 1.82
CA GLU A 78 -9.04 5.24 2.35
C GLU A 78 -7.95 4.18 2.26
N LEU A 79 -7.75 3.46 3.36
CA LEU A 79 -6.98 2.22 3.37
C LEU A 79 -7.95 1.06 3.14
N ILE A 80 -7.75 0.35 2.04
CA ILE A 80 -8.55 -0.80 1.63
C ILE A 80 -7.67 -2.03 1.75
N ALA A 81 -8.24 -3.14 2.22
CA ALA A 81 -7.54 -4.41 2.30
C ALA A 81 -8.42 -5.58 1.87
N ASP A 82 -7.80 -6.72 1.59
CA ASP A 82 -8.49 -7.99 1.43
C ASP A 82 -9.06 -8.50 2.78
N ALA A 83 -9.88 -9.56 2.74
CA ALA A 83 -10.48 -10.16 3.93
C ALA A 83 -9.44 -10.61 4.97
N GLY A 84 -8.26 -11.05 4.52
CA GLY A 84 -7.15 -11.44 5.40
C GLY A 84 -6.26 -10.29 5.88
N ALA A 85 -6.48 -9.08 5.37
CA ALA A 85 -5.63 -7.91 5.58
C ALA A 85 -4.13 -8.16 5.25
N THR A 86 -3.89 -9.02 4.27
CA THR A 86 -2.57 -9.43 3.73
C THR A 86 -2.25 -8.82 2.37
N SER A 87 -3.18 -8.03 1.82
CA SER A 87 -2.96 -7.16 0.67
C SER A 87 -3.71 -5.86 0.93
N GLY A 88 -3.09 -4.73 0.62
CA GLY A 88 -3.69 -3.42 0.84
C GLY A 88 -3.47 -2.44 -0.29
N ARG A 89 -4.35 -1.45 -0.38
CA ARG A 89 -4.22 -0.30 -1.29
C ARG A 89 -4.70 0.97 -0.59
N LEU A 90 -4.04 2.08 -0.91
CA LEU A 90 -4.46 3.41 -0.51
C LEU A 90 -5.21 4.06 -1.67
N ARG A 91 -6.51 4.32 -1.49
CA ARG A 91 -7.33 5.08 -2.45
C ARG A 91 -7.36 6.54 -2.02
N ILE A 92 -7.07 7.44 -2.96
CA ILE A 92 -6.93 8.88 -2.71
C ILE A 92 -7.92 9.63 -3.58
N GLY A 93 -8.74 10.50 -3.01
CA GLY A 93 -9.85 11.20 -3.68
C GLY A 93 -11.21 10.53 -3.51
N GLY A 94 -11.31 9.46 -2.71
CA GLY A 94 -12.57 8.78 -2.38
C GLY A 94 -13.07 7.74 -3.37
N PRO A 95 -14.32 7.26 -3.20
CA PRO A 95 -14.82 6.04 -3.82
C PRO A 95 -14.78 6.01 -5.35
N SER A 96 -14.87 7.17 -6.00
CA SER A 96 -14.84 7.32 -7.46
C SER A 96 -13.46 7.67 -8.01
N SER A 97 -12.43 7.77 -7.16
CA SER A 97 -11.09 8.16 -7.61
C SER A 97 -10.37 7.03 -8.34
N SER A 98 -9.61 7.41 -9.36
CA SER A 98 -8.70 6.53 -10.08
C SER A 98 -7.30 6.44 -9.45
N GLN A 99 -6.98 7.30 -8.47
CA GLN A 99 -5.67 7.27 -7.82
C GLN A 99 -5.65 6.23 -6.70
N VAL A 100 -5.03 5.09 -7.00
CA VAL A 100 -4.86 3.98 -6.07
C VAL A 100 -3.38 3.61 -6.02
N ILE A 101 -2.83 3.53 -4.82
CA ILE A 101 -1.43 3.19 -4.56
C ILE A 101 -1.37 1.85 -3.84
N GLU A 102 -0.56 0.93 -4.32
CA GLU A 102 -0.39 -0.37 -3.70
C GLU A 102 0.41 -0.29 -2.41
N THR A 103 -0.03 -1.03 -1.40
CA THR A 103 0.66 -1.15 -0.13
C THR A 103 1.69 -2.28 -0.22
N THR A 104 2.96 -1.99 0.01
CA THR A 104 4.05 -2.98 -0.05
C THR A 104 4.42 -3.57 1.31
N VAL A 105 3.98 -2.96 2.42
CA VAL A 105 4.33 -3.47 3.77
C VAL A 105 3.77 -4.87 4.05
N THR A 106 2.70 -5.26 3.37
CA THR A 106 2.11 -6.60 3.52
C THR A 106 3.02 -7.69 2.95
N GLU A 107 3.84 -7.37 1.94
CA GLU A 107 4.87 -8.27 1.40
C GLU A 107 5.99 -8.52 2.42
N LEU A 108 6.13 -7.62 3.40
CA LEU A 108 7.08 -7.74 4.53
C LEU A 108 6.46 -8.47 5.74
N GLY A 109 5.28 -9.08 5.56
CA GLY A 109 4.60 -9.85 6.61
C GLY A 109 3.76 -9.00 7.57
N VAL A 110 3.47 -7.74 7.22
CA VAL A 110 2.54 -6.91 8.00
C VAL A 110 1.10 -7.31 7.71
N THR A 111 0.29 -7.42 8.77
CA THR A 111 -1.17 -7.49 8.66
C THR A 111 -1.78 -6.11 8.92
N LEU A 112 -2.63 -5.65 8.02
CA LEU A 112 -3.28 -4.35 8.14
C LEU A 112 -4.47 -4.39 9.10
N SER A 113 -4.79 -3.26 9.72
CA SER A 113 -5.93 -3.10 10.62
C SER A 113 -6.54 -1.69 10.51
N PRO A 114 -7.67 -1.40 11.17
CA PRO A 114 -8.26 -0.06 11.16
C PRO A 114 -7.34 1.06 11.67
N THR A 115 -6.32 0.74 12.45
CA THR A 115 -5.34 1.70 12.98
C THR A 115 -4.06 1.79 12.15
N SER A 116 -3.97 1.05 11.04
CA SER A 116 -2.80 1.03 10.17
C SER A 116 -2.57 2.33 9.40
N LEU A 117 -3.59 3.18 9.27
CA LEU A 117 -3.50 4.44 8.54
C LEU A 117 -3.32 5.62 9.50
N GLN A 118 -2.30 6.43 9.27
CA GLN A 118 -2.18 7.77 9.84
C GLN A 118 -1.87 8.75 8.71
N CYS A 119 -2.64 9.82 8.58
CA CYS A 119 -2.34 10.89 7.62
C CYS A 119 -2.16 12.22 8.36
N VAL A 120 -1.18 13.01 7.93
CA VAL A 120 -0.86 14.32 8.51
C VAL A 120 -0.82 15.35 7.37
N PRO A 121 -1.59 16.45 7.47
CA PRO A 121 -1.55 17.51 6.47
C PRO A 121 -0.26 18.33 6.59
N GLY A 122 0.13 18.96 5.50
CA GLY A 122 1.30 19.82 5.44
C GLY A 122 1.48 20.47 4.07
N SER A 123 2.55 21.23 3.87
CA SER A 123 2.95 21.69 2.53
C SER A 123 3.20 20.51 1.58
N ALA A 124 3.68 19.40 2.14
CA ALA A 124 3.48 18.06 1.61
C ALA A 124 2.62 17.28 2.60
N SER A 125 1.42 16.86 2.18
CA SER A 125 0.63 15.94 2.98
C SER A 125 1.27 14.55 2.94
N ALA A 126 1.17 13.80 4.03
CA ALA A 126 1.70 12.44 4.06
C ALA A 126 0.71 11.48 4.72
N CYS A 127 0.69 10.24 4.23
CA CYS A 127 0.02 9.11 4.87
C CYS A 127 1.03 8.01 5.13
N LEU A 128 1.03 7.48 6.35
CA LEU A 128 1.80 6.33 6.79
C LEU A 128 0.87 5.14 6.94
N ILE A 129 1.14 4.10 6.16
CA ILE A 129 0.47 2.81 6.22
C ILE A 129 1.39 1.87 6.97
N ARG A 130 1.00 1.39 8.16
CA ARG A 130 1.87 0.61 9.04
C ARG A 130 1.18 -0.54 9.74
N GLY A 131 1.96 -1.46 10.27
CA GLY A 131 1.48 -2.49 11.18
C GLY A 131 2.63 -3.30 11.77
N ALA A 132 2.27 -4.19 12.71
CA ALA A 132 3.24 -5.09 13.31
C ALA A 132 3.66 -6.19 12.33
N GLY A 133 4.93 -6.56 12.36
CA GLY A 133 5.51 -7.67 11.62
C GLY A 133 6.68 -8.30 12.39
N PRO A 134 7.41 -9.25 11.78
CA PRO A 134 8.46 -10.03 12.46
C PRO A 134 9.60 -9.20 13.06
N GLY A 135 9.91 -8.04 12.47
CA GLY A 135 10.99 -7.14 12.91
C GLY A 135 10.55 -5.95 13.76
N GLY A 136 9.27 -5.86 14.13
CA GLY A 136 8.68 -4.68 14.78
C GLY A 136 7.59 -4.05 13.92
N THR A 137 7.36 -2.75 14.08
CA THR A 137 6.34 -2.02 13.29
C THR A 137 6.97 -1.55 11.98
N THR A 138 6.47 -2.03 10.85
CA THR A 138 6.93 -1.63 9.52
C THR A 138 5.89 -0.74 8.85
N GLY A 139 6.32 0.26 8.10
CA GLY A 139 5.45 1.22 7.45
C GLY A 139 5.95 1.70 6.09
N GLN A 140 5.00 2.11 5.26
CA GLN A 140 5.21 2.75 3.97
C GLN A 140 4.62 4.16 4.03
N VAL A 141 5.36 5.12 3.49
CA VAL A 141 4.93 6.51 3.43
C VAL A 141 4.47 6.83 2.02
N VAL A 142 3.34 7.52 1.92
CA VAL A 142 2.78 8.06 0.68
C VAL A 142 2.68 9.57 0.84
N VAL A 143 3.28 10.32 -0.08
CA VAL A 143 3.40 11.76 -0.02
C VAL A 143 2.55 12.40 -1.12
N GLY A 144 1.72 13.37 -0.74
CA GLY A 144 0.90 14.20 -1.62
C GLY A 144 1.47 15.61 -1.76
N ARG A 145 1.79 16.03 -2.99
CA ARG A 145 2.19 17.40 -3.34
C ARG A 145 1.42 17.85 -4.58
N SER A 146 0.72 18.98 -4.50
CA SER A 146 -0.04 19.56 -5.63
C SER A 146 -0.92 18.51 -6.33
N ASP A 147 -1.78 17.84 -5.56
CA ASP A 147 -2.71 16.77 -6.00
C ASP A 147 -2.06 15.50 -6.58
N LYS A 148 -0.72 15.40 -6.56
CA LYS A 148 0.01 14.20 -6.96
C LYS A 148 0.49 13.45 -5.74
N TRP A 149 0.09 12.18 -5.66
CA TRP A 149 0.49 11.28 -4.59
C TRP A 149 1.45 10.20 -5.12
N ARG A 150 2.48 9.91 -4.33
CA ARG A 150 3.52 8.92 -4.64
C ARG A 150 3.93 8.18 -3.36
N ALA A 151 4.08 6.87 -3.46
CA ALA A 151 4.75 6.08 -2.43
C ALA A 151 6.24 6.41 -2.40
N GLN A 152 6.84 6.35 -1.22
CA GLN A 152 8.29 6.31 -1.08
C GLN A 152 8.82 4.91 -1.40
N ASP A 153 10.00 4.84 -2.00
CA ASP A 153 10.57 3.58 -2.51
C ASP A 153 11.09 2.66 -1.39
N ARG A 154 11.23 3.16 -0.17
CA ARG A 154 11.74 2.40 0.98
C ARG A 154 10.71 2.27 2.10
N PRO A 155 10.62 1.09 2.74
CA PRO A 155 9.88 0.95 3.98
C PRO A 155 10.64 1.59 5.15
N PHE A 156 9.90 2.00 6.17
CA PHE A 156 10.41 2.44 7.47
C PHE A 156 10.13 1.34 8.49
N LEU A 157 11.09 1.10 9.38
CA LEU A 157 10.98 0.08 10.43
C LEU A 157 11.15 0.75 11.78
N SER A 158 10.35 0.34 12.76
CA SER A 158 10.52 0.64 14.17
C SER A 158 10.69 -0.67 14.93
N ALA A 159 11.90 -0.92 15.42
CA ALA A 159 12.20 -2.12 16.20
C ALA A 159 11.53 -2.10 17.59
N ALA A 160 11.19 -0.93 18.11
CA ALA A 160 10.54 -0.76 19.42
C ALA A 160 9.01 -0.53 19.30
N GLY A 161 8.42 -0.78 18.14
CA GLY A 161 6.97 -0.84 17.95
C GLY A 161 6.25 0.49 17.68
N VAL A 162 6.92 1.64 17.88
CA VAL A 162 6.35 2.96 17.59
C VAL A 162 6.88 3.51 16.26
N LEU A 163 6.00 3.61 15.27
CA LEU A 163 6.24 4.24 13.97
C LEU A 163 5.08 5.21 13.71
N MET A 164 5.36 6.48 13.50
CA MET A 164 4.32 7.50 13.32
C MET A 164 4.80 8.66 12.46
N LEU A 165 3.86 9.48 11.99
CA LEU A 165 4.14 10.80 11.42
C LEU A 165 4.02 11.87 12.52
N GLY A 166 4.89 12.88 12.47
CA GLY A 166 4.83 14.05 13.36
C GLY A 166 5.63 15.22 12.78
N ASN A 167 5.26 16.47 13.11
CA ASN A 167 5.99 17.65 12.65
C ASN A 167 6.90 18.17 13.78
N LEU A 168 8.20 18.05 13.60
CA LEU A 168 9.25 18.34 14.58
C LEU A 168 10.15 19.50 14.14
N VAL A 169 10.35 19.69 12.82
CA VAL A 169 11.23 20.74 12.27
C VAL A 169 10.51 22.04 11.90
N SER A 170 9.21 22.15 12.20
CA SER A 170 8.39 23.37 12.03
C SER A 170 8.31 23.92 10.59
N ASP A 171 8.63 23.11 9.58
CA ASP A 171 8.65 23.49 8.16
C ASP A 171 7.33 23.20 7.43
N SER A 172 6.26 22.94 8.20
CA SER A 172 4.92 22.51 7.75
C SER A 172 4.81 21.13 7.10
N SER A 173 5.91 20.41 6.83
CA SER A 173 5.85 19.00 6.42
C SER A 173 5.94 18.10 7.65
N PRO A 174 5.32 16.90 7.64
CA PRO A 174 5.56 15.91 8.68
C PRO A 174 6.83 15.10 8.41
N GLU A 175 7.50 14.68 9.48
CA GLU A 175 8.60 13.72 9.48
C GLU A 175 8.07 12.32 9.83
N VAL A 176 8.88 11.31 9.48
CA VAL A 176 8.69 9.93 9.93
C VAL A 176 9.48 9.72 11.21
N ILE A 177 8.80 9.29 12.27
CA ILE A 177 9.40 9.00 13.57
C ILE A 177 9.35 7.49 13.78
N ALA A 178 10.52 6.87 13.87
CA ALA A 178 10.68 5.45 14.13
C ALA A 178 11.48 5.23 15.42
N VAL A 179 10.89 4.55 16.39
CA VAL A 179 11.58 4.23 17.64
C VAL A 179 12.39 2.96 17.50
N GLN A 180 13.69 3.05 17.74
CA GLN A 180 14.62 1.91 17.66
C GLN A 180 15.12 1.51 19.03
N HIS A 181 15.59 0.27 19.13
CA HIS A 181 16.45 -0.15 20.22
C HIS A 181 17.90 0.22 19.89
N ASP A 182 18.64 0.70 20.90
CA ASP A 182 20.10 0.89 20.86
C ASP A 182 20.80 -0.48 20.97
N CYS A 183 20.79 -1.17 19.84
CA CYS A 183 21.36 -2.49 19.65
C CYS A 183 22.59 -2.45 18.77
N ARG A 184 23.59 -3.22 19.18
CA ARG A 184 24.66 -3.65 18.27
C ARG A 184 24.31 -5.00 17.67
N ALA A 185 24.91 -5.31 16.52
CA ALA A 185 24.81 -6.63 15.92
C ALA A 185 25.10 -7.74 16.95
N ASN A 186 24.32 -8.83 16.92
CA ASN A 186 24.44 -10.01 17.79
C ASN A 186 23.99 -9.84 19.26
N GLN A 187 23.17 -8.83 19.59
CA GLN A 187 22.60 -8.66 20.93
C GLN A 187 21.08 -8.88 20.96
N VAL A 188 20.55 -9.34 22.11
CA VAL A 188 19.11 -9.38 22.36
C VAL A 188 18.58 -7.96 22.55
N CYS A 189 17.82 -7.50 21.58
CA CYS A 189 17.43 -6.09 21.48
C CYS A 189 16.35 -5.62 22.44
N ALA A 190 15.42 -6.51 22.83
CA ALA A 190 14.17 -6.13 23.48
C ALA A 190 14.35 -5.36 24.82
N ASN A 191 15.49 -5.52 25.50
CA ASN A 191 15.76 -4.87 26.80
C ASN A 191 16.75 -3.70 26.71
N ARG A 192 17.12 -3.28 25.49
CA ARG A 192 18.05 -2.17 25.28
C ARG A 192 17.33 -0.83 25.39
N PRO A 193 18.03 0.24 25.82
CA PRO A 193 17.52 1.60 25.70
C PRO A 193 17.00 1.89 24.30
N VAL A 194 16.06 2.81 24.19
CA VAL A 194 15.42 3.18 22.93
C VAL A 194 15.71 4.62 22.57
N TYR A 195 15.64 4.96 21.28
CA TYR A 195 15.70 6.33 20.80
C TYR A 195 14.69 6.52 19.66
N ALA A 196 14.21 7.75 19.48
CA ALA A 196 13.42 8.10 18.31
C ALA A 196 14.38 8.54 17.20
N GLN A 197 14.35 7.83 16.07
CA GLN A 197 15.01 8.18 14.82
C GLN A 197 14.03 8.92 13.93
N VAL A 198 14.47 10.05 13.38
CA VAL A 198 13.61 10.95 12.61
C VAL A 198 14.13 11.02 11.17
N PHE A 199 13.21 10.84 10.22
CA PHE A 199 13.48 10.95 8.80
C PHE A 199 12.59 12.01 8.16
N ASP A 200 13.10 12.68 7.14
CA ASP A 200 12.24 13.47 6.26
C ASP A 200 11.35 12.57 5.40
N LEU A 201 10.44 13.18 4.64
CA LEU A 201 9.55 12.44 3.72
C LEU A 201 10.27 11.82 2.51
N GLY A 202 11.54 12.18 2.25
CA GLY A 202 12.39 11.53 1.26
C GLY A 202 13.12 10.30 1.83
N GLY A 203 12.99 10.04 3.13
CA GLY A 203 13.66 8.95 3.82
C GLY A 203 15.12 9.23 4.18
N GLN A 204 15.56 10.49 4.12
CA GLN A 204 16.84 10.92 4.66
C GLN A 204 16.72 11.04 6.19
N GLU A 205 17.70 10.51 6.91
CA GLU A 205 17.79 10.68 8.36
C GLU A 205 18.12 12.14 8.70
N ILE A 206 17.30 12.73 9.58
CA ILE A 206 17.49 14.07 10.13
C ILE A 206 18.30 13.98 11.44
N GLY A 207 18.05 12.94 12.24
CA GLY A 207 18.78 12.65 13.46
C GLY A 207 17.98 11.81 14.45
N CYS A 208 18.57 11.61 15.62
CA CYS A 208 18.02 10.81 16.69
C CYS A 208 17.90 11.63 17.97
N THR A 209 16.95 11.26 18.84
CA THR A 209 16.94 11.76 20.22
C THR A 209 18.10 11.17 21.02
N LYS A 210 18.23 11.59 22.28
CA LYS A 210 18.95 10.77 23.25
C LYS A 210 18.30 9.40 23.46
N THR A 211 19.04 8.47 24.06
CA THR A 211 18.51 7.19 24.48
C THR A 211 17.70 7.33 25.77
N TYR A 212 16.63 6.55 25.87
CA TYR A 212 15.73 6.44 27.01
C TYR A 212 15.69 4.98 27.45
N SER A 213 15.47 4.69 28.74
CA SER A 213 15.45 3.28 29.17
C SER A 213 14.18 2.55 28.73
N LYS A 214 13.11 3.29 28.43
CA LYS A 214 11.83 2.76 27.93
C LYS A 214 11.18 3.75 26.96
N VAL A 215 10.28 3.24 26.11
CA VAL A 215 9.56 4.04 25.10
C VAL A 215 8.70 5.13 25.75
N GLU A 216 8.10 4.85 26.91
CA GLU A 216 7.22 5.78 27.63
C GLU A 216 7.95 7.02 28.16
N GLN A 217 9.29 7.01 28.17
CA GLN A 217 10.10 8.14 28.60
C GLN A 217 10.45 9.09 27.44
N ILE A 218 10.14 8.72 26.20
CA ILE A 218 10.31 9.59 25.05
C ILE A 218 9.32 10.76 25.17
N PRO A 219 9.76 12.02 25.02
CA PRO A 219 8.88 13.19 25.09
C PRO A 219 7.65 13.06 24.19
N GLY A 220 6.47 13.32 24.76
CA GLY A 220 5.19 13.28 24.05
C GLY A 220 4.53 11.91 23.94
N TYR A 221 5.17 10.82 24.37
CA TYR A 221 4.58 9.48 24.28
C TYR A 221 3.13 9.43 24.83
N PRO A 222 2.17 8.79 24.12
CA PRO A 222 2.32 8.00 22.89
C PRO A 222 2.34 8.80 21.59
N GLN A 223 2.10 10.11 21.64
CA GLN A 223 2.13 11.02 20.49
C GLN A 223 3.44 11.80 20.49
N ILE A 224 4.54 11.10 20.18
CA ILE A 224 5.91 11.62 20.30
C ILE A 224 6.03 13.01 19.68
N THR A 225 6.44 13.97 20.52
CA THR A 225 6.63 15.36 20.13
C THR A 225 7.80 15.95 20.91
N PHE A 226 8.72 16.59 20.19
CA PHE A 226 9.86 17.29 20.74
C PHE A 226 10.40 18.29 19.72
N PRO A 227 11.09 19.36 20.15
CA PRO A 227 11.70 20.30 19.22
C PRO A 227 12.89 19.66 18.51
N ALA A 228 13.14 20.06 17.25
CA ALA A 228 14.30 19.63 16.46
C ALA A 228 15.65 19.81 17.17
N ALA A 229 15.76 20.77 18.11
CA ALA A 229 16.95 20.99 18.93
C ALA A 229 17.35 19.79 19.83
N LEU A 230 16.47 18.80 20.02
CA LEU A 230 16.80 17.55 20.72
C LEU A 230 17.39 16.47 19.80
N LEU A 231 17.46 16.71 18.49
CA LEU A 231 18.06 15.80 17.52
C LEU A 231 19.58 15.95 17.50
N ARG A 232 20.26 14.81 17.33
CA ARG A 232 21.71 14.64 17.21
C ARG A 232 22.00 13.50 16.25
N ASP A 233 23.27 13.28 15.90
CA ASP A 233 23.67 12.13 15.10
C ASP A 233 23.19 10.82 15.71
N CYS A 234 22.71 9.91 14.86
CA CYS A 234 22.25 8.60 15.29
C CYS A 234 23.43 7.67 15.65
N PRO A 235 23.24 6.75 16.62
CA PRO A 235 24.28 5.80 17.05
C PRO A 235 24.75 4.81 15.98
#